data_AF-A0A0S8INJ6-F1
#
_entry.id   AF-A0A0S8INJ6-F1
#
_cell.length_a   1.000
_cell.length_b   1.000
_cell.length_c   1.000
_cell.angle_alpha   90.00
_cell.angle_beta   90.00
_cell.angle_gamma   90.00
#
_symmetry.space_group_name_H-M   'P 1'
#
loop_
_entity.id
_entity.type
_entity.pdbx_description
1 polymer ?
#
loop_
_entity_poly.entity_id
_entity_poly.type
_entity_poly.pdbx_seq_one_letter_code
_entity_poly.pdbx_strand_id
1 'polypeptide(L)'
;MFPTLRNGDGILIKNFNVREIEPLDIVVYKNSIAQVCHRVFKTKDEFGRRLFYTKGDYNLCFEKVGEASILGKVIGIYRRGKFRTLRFEKTILYYIVISSFTLLKETFKWYWGKIYNFSSFRLFIKIIIPFDKSHLCLKLSEDNNEDDFAGFFNFFPFNLSEHQIELRFLAKYKKFTVGKIWVVKNRKTGRIFIYGPYVKLFYRARYIGRDLVIKTIDVLKNNLHQNCIYVSVQQCEKSLISFYASLGFTVENAVTRQKGLFMHKRL
;
A
#
# COMPACT_ATOMS: atom_id res chain seq x y z
N MET A 1 5.17 2.02 -6.17
CA MET A 1 5.98 2.91 -5.32
C MET A 1 5.14 4.14 -4.98
N PHE A 2 5.43 4.89 -3.92
CA PHE A 2 4.80 6.20 -3.75
C PHE A 2 5.34 7.16 -4.84
N PRO A 3 4.48 7.96 -5.48
CA PRO A 3 4.93 8.84 -6.55
C PRO A 3 5.88 9.91 -6.02
N THR A 4 7.06 9.96 -6.60
CA THR A 4 8.11 10.92 -6.22
C THR A 4 7.83 12.28 -6.83
N LEU A 5 7.31 12.30 -8.06
CA LEU A 5 6.84 13.49 -8.77
C LEU A 5 5.30 13.56 -8.73
N ARG A 6 4.75 14.78 -8.70
CA ARG A 6 3.31 15.09 -8.73
C ARG A 6 3.04 16.15 -9.78
N ASN A 7 1.79 16.21 -10.25
CA ASN A 7 1.35 17.28 -11.14
C ASN A 7 1.59 18.65 -10.47
N GLY A 8 2.21 19.56 -11.21
CA GLY A 8 2.57 20.91 -10.75
C GLY A 8 3.92 21.00 -10.04
N ASP A 9 4.67 19.90 -9.89
CA ASP A 9 6.07 19.99 -9.43
C ASP A 9 6.96 20.57 -10.54
N GLY A 10 7.90 21.43 -10.14
CA GLY A 10 9.05 21.79 -10.99
C GLY A 10 10.19 20.81 -10.76
N ILE A 11 11.00 20.54 -11.77
CA ILE A 11 12.17 19.66 -11.66
C ILE A 11 13.44 20.40 -12.05
N LEU A 12 14.53 20.09 -11.35
CA LEU A 12 15.87 20.52 -11.73
C LEU A 12 16.59 19.36 -12.41
N ILE A 13 16.89 19.54 -13.69
CA ILE A 13 17.61 18.57 -14.52
C ILE A 13 19.05 19.03 -14.63
N LYS A 14 19.99 18.11 -14.47
CA LYS A 14 21.40 18.36 -14.76
C LYS A 14 21.84 17.44 -15.90
N ASN A 15 22.65 17.98 -16.82
CA ASN A 15 23.32 17.19 -17.82
C ASN A 15 24.36 16.30 -17.14
N PHE A 16 24.34 15.02 -17.48
CA PHE A 16 25.21 14.00 -16.91
C PHE A 16 25.75 13.12 -18.03
N ASN A 17 26.92 12.54 -17.80
CA ASN A 17 27.35 11.42 -18.61
C ASN A 17 26.34 10.29 -18.43
N VAL A 18 25.80 9.77 -19.53
CA VAL A 18 24.79 8.70 -19.52
C VAL A 18 25.31 7.42 -18.84
N ARG A 19 26.64 7.27 -18.75
CA ARG A 19 27.31 6.20 -17.99
C ARG A 19 27.18 6.36 -16.47
N GLU A 20 26.92 7.55 -15.96
CA GLU A 20 26.73 7.82 -14.52
C GLU A 20 25.27 7.61 -14.06
N ILE A 21 24.37 7.25 -14.97
CA ILE A 21 22.98 6.95 -14.63
C ILE A 21 22.91 5.55 -14.01
N GLU A 22 22.37 5.48 -12.80
CA GLU A 22 22.26 4.26 -12.00
C GLU A 22 20.79 3.84 -11.80
N PRO A 23 20.55 2.57 -11.43
CA PRO A 23 19.24 2.16 -10.94
C PRO A 23 18.73 3.06 -9.81
N LEU A 24 17.43 3.33 -9.82
CA LEU A 24 16.68 4.24 -8.95
C LEU A 24 16.81 5.73 -9.28
N ASP A 25 17.69 6.14 -10.18
CA ASP A 25 17.71 7.52 -10.67
C ASP A 25 16.40 7.87 -11.39
N ILE A 26 16.02 9.15 -11.35
CA ILE A 26 14.92 9.66 -12.18
C ILE A 26 15.55 10.36 -13.37
N VAL A 27 15.20 9.90 -14.57
CA VAL A 27 15.67 10.47 -15.83
C VAL A 27 14.53 11.13 -16.58
N VAL A 28 14.86 12.19 -17.30
CA VAL A 28 13.96 12.82 -18.27
C VAL A 28 14.42 12.40 -19.65
N TYR A 29 13.49 11.89 -20.45
CA TYR A 29 13.76 11.55 -21.84
C TYR A 29 12.64 12.09 -22.74
N LYS A 30 12.94 12.23 -24.03
CA LYS A 30 11.96 12.64 -25.03
C LYS A 30 11.52 11.41 -25.83
N ASN A 31 10.22 11.17 -25.89
CA ASN A 31 9.63 10.23 -26.85
C ASN A 31 8.96 11.01 -28.00
N SER A 32 8.21 10.32 -28.86
CA SER A 32 7.53 10.95 -30.01
C SER A 32 6.42 11.93 -29.63
N ILE A 33 5.88 11.85 -28.41
CA ILE A 33 4.69 12.58 -27.97
C ILE A 33 5.04 13.67 -26.95
N ALA A 34 5.94 13.38 -26.00
CA ALA A 34 6.19 14.23 -24.84
C ALA A 34 7.58 14.02 -24.22
N GLN A 35 7.91 14.89 -23.28
CA GLN A 35 8.98 14.67 -22.33
C GLN A 35 8.44 13.87 -21.14
N VAL A 36 9.11 12.78 -20.80
CA VAL A 36 8.66 11.82 -19.79
C VAL A 36 9.71 11.69 -18.70
N CYS A 37 9.28 11.70 -17.44
CA CYS A 37 10.12 11.48 -16.28
C CYS A 37 9.86 10.09 -15.72
N HIS A 38 10.82 9.18 -15.83
CA HIS A 38 10.71 7.84 -15.28
C HIS A 38 11.87 7.50 -14.35
N ARG A 39 11.62 6.55 -13.45
CA ARG A 39 12.67 5.96 -12.63
C ARG A 39 13.37 4.85 -13.41
N VAL A 40 14.70 4.86 -13.43
CA VAL A 40 15.52 3.79 -13.97
C VAL A 40 15.43 2.59 -13.04
N PHE A 41 15.06 1.43 -13.56
CA PHE A 41 15.00 0.20 -12.79
C PHE A 41 16.21 -0.70 -13.08
N LYS A 42 16.62 -0.75 -14.34
CA LYS A 42 17.75 -1.56 -14.80
C LYS A 42 18.44 -0.86 -15.96
N THR A 43 19.76 -0.99 -16.03
CA THR A 43 20.57 -0.60 -17.18
C THR A 43 21.15 -1.85 -17.86
N LYS A 44 21.31 -1.83 -19.17
CA LYS A 44 21.97 -2.91 -19.92
C LYS A 44 22.76 -2.31 -21.08
N ASP A 45 23.97 -2.81 -21.30
CA ASP A 45 24.77 -2.45 -22.47
C ASP A 45 24.52 -3.48 -23.58
N GLU A 46 24.07 -3.03 -24.75
CA GLU A 46 23.88 -3.86 -25.94
C GLU A 46 24.55 -3.16 -27.13
N PHE A 47 25.47 -3.85 -27.81
CA PHE A 47 26.16 -3.32 -29.01
C PHE A 47 26.85 -1.96 -28.78
N GLY A 48 27.48 -1.79 -27.62
CA GLY A 48 28.17 -0.54 -27.26
C GLY A 48 27.24 0.63 -26.92
N ARG A 49 25.92 0.41 -26.85
CA ARG A 49 24.93 1.42 -26.44
C ARG A 49 24.29 1.05 -25.12
N ARG A 50 24.12 2.04 -24.25
CA ARG A 50 23.43 1.84 -22.98
C ARG A 50 21.93 1.97 -23.15
N LEU A 51 21.21 1.00 -22.61
CA LEU A 51 19.76 0.92 -22.62
C LEU A 51 19.22 0.97 -21.20
N PHE A 52 18.13 1.71 -21.03
CA PHE A 52 17.51 1.99 -19.75
C PHE A 52 16.12 1.38 -19.72
N TYR A 53 15.86 0.50 -18.76
CA TYR A 53 14.53 0.00 -18.47
C TYR A 53 13.93 0.90 -17.40
N THR A 54 13.02 1.77 -17.81
CA THR A 54 12.46 2.82 -16.97
C THR A 54 10.99 2.53 -16.65
N LYS A 55 10.49 3.10 -15.56
CA LYS A 55 9.09 2.96 -15.15
C LYS A 55 8.59 4.23 -14.49
N GLY A 56 7.44 4.72 -14.93
CA GLY A 56 6.71 5.80 -14.28
C GLY A 56 6.07 5.33 -12.97
N ASP A 57 5.87 6.24 -12.01
CA ASP A 57 5.30 5.88 -10.71
C ASP A 57 3.88 5.31 -10.80
N TYR A 58 3.14 5.68 -11.87
CA TYR A 58 1.79 5.21 -12.17
C TYR A 58 1.72 4.12 -13.25
N ASN A 59 2.78 3.91 -14.04
CA ASN A 59 2.78 2.89 -15.09
C ASN A 59 3.04 1.50 -14.48
N LEU A 60 2.36 0.48 -15.00
CA LEU A 60 2.58 -0.92 -14.59
C LEU A 60 3.73 -1.57 -15.36
N CYS A 61 3.91 -1.19 -16.62
CA CYS A 61 4.91 -1.76 -17.53
C CYS A 61 6.23 -0.99 -17.49
N PHE A 62 7.31 -1.68 -17.89
CA PHE A 62 8.61 -1.05 -18.12
C PHE A 62 8.71 -0.55 -19.56
N GLU A 63 9.39 0.56 -19.75
CA GLU A 63 9.71 1.13 -21.06
C GLU A 63 11.22 1.06 -21.31
N LYS A 64 11.60 0.61 -22.51
CA LYS A 64 13.00 0.57 -22.96
C LYS A 64 13.33 1.92 -23.59
N VAL A 65 14.31 2.61 -23.02
CA VAL A 65 14.72 3.96 -23.41
C VAL A 65 16.20 3.91 -23.82
N GLY A 66 16.50 4.45 -25.00
CA GLY A 66 17.88 4.52 -25.51
C GLY A 66 18.62 5.75 -25.00
N GLU A 67 19.94 5.63 -24.84
CA GLU A 67 20.84 6.72 -24.44
C GLU A 67 20.58 8.05 -25.18
N ALA A 68 20.42 8.02 -26.51
CA ALA A 68 20.20 9.21 -27.32
C ALA A 68 18.90 9.97 -27.03
N SER A 69 17.94 9.34 -26.34
CA SER A 69 16.66 9.97 -25.98
C SER A 69 16.67 10.63 -24.61
N ILE A 70 17.70 10.37 -23.77
CA ILE A 70 17.80 10.92 -22.42
C ILE A 70 18.24 12.38 -22.51
N LEU A 71 17.42 13.26 -21.95
CA LEU A 71 17.70 14.69 -21.84
C LEU A 71 18.55 15.01 -20.60
N GLY A 72 18.39 14.24 -19.52
CA GLY A 72 19.22 14.39 -18.33
C GLY A 72 18.66 13.68 -17.10
N LYS A 73 19.37 13.83 -15.98
CA LYS A 73 19.00 13.25 -14.67
C LYS A 73 18.37 14.32 -13.78
N VAL A 74 17.29 13.96 -13.10
CA VAL A 74 16.61 14.84 -12.16
C VAL A 74 17.36 14.86 -10.83
N ILE A 75 17.88 16.02 -10.44
CA ILE A 75 18.66 16.20 -9.21
C ILE A 75 17.89 16.90 -8.09
N GLY A 76 16.71 17.45 -8.39
CA GLY A 76 15.87 18.11 -7.40
C GLY A 76 14.45 18.39 -7.87
N ILE A 77 13.58 18.67 -6.92
CA ILE A 77 12.16 18.92 -7.13
C ILE A 77 11.77 20.21 -6.40
N TYR A 78 11.10 21.12 -7.10
CA TYR A 78 10.39 22.26 -6.53
C TYR A 78 8.92 21.87 -6.31
N ARG A 79 8.48 21.87 -5.05
CA ARG A 79 7.09 21.56 -4.69
C ARG A 79 6.58 22.56 -3.68
N ARG A 80 5.48 23.25 -4.02
CA ARG A 80 4.83 24.26 -3.15
C ARG A 80 5.84 25.31 -2.66
N GLY A 81 6.63 25.87 -3.58
CA GLY A 81 7.64 26.88 -3.29
C GLY A 81 8.90 26.38 -2.57
N LYS A 82 9.02 25.08 -2.26
CA LYS A 82 10.20 24.51 -1.57
C LYS A 82 11.01 23.62 -2.51
N PHE A 83 12.31 23.87 -2.59
CA PHE A 83 13.27 23.01 -3.28
C PHE A 83 13.66 21.81 -2.41
N ARG A 84 13.75 20.63 -3.01
CA ARG A 84 14.24 19.40 -2.38
C ARG A 84 15.23 18.71 -3.30
N THR A 85 16.46 18.54 -2.85
CA THR A 85 17.46 17.76 -3.59
C THR A 85 17.09 16.27 -3.59
N LEU A 86 17.14 15.64 -4.75
CA LEU A 86 17.07 14.19 -4.91
C LEU A 86 18.46 13.57 -4.74
N ARG A 87 19.18 13.96 -3.69
CA ARG A 87 20.35 13.18 -3.26
C ARG A 87 19.83 12.06 -2.38
N PHE A 88 19.73 10.86 -2.97
CA PHE A 88 19.59 9.61 -2.22
C PHE A 88 20.85 9.26 -1.41
N GLU A 89 21.89 10.11 -1.47
CA GLU A 89 23.20 9.91 -0.87
C GLU A 89 23.08 9.66 0.65
N LYS A 90 23.43 8.42 1.03
CA LYS A 90 23.86 7.94 2.36
C LYS A 90 22.89 8.10 3.52
N THR A 91 21.87 8.95 3.45
CA THR A 91 21.02 9.26 4.60
C THR A 91 20.11 8.07 4.93
N ILE A 92 19.57 7.38 3.91
CA ILE A 92 18.78 6.15 4.13
C ILE A 92 19.68 5.01 4.62
N LEU A 93 20.89 4.86 4.08
CA LEU A 93 21.87 3.89 4.57
C LEU A 93 22.26 4.21 6.03
N TYR A 94 22.44 5.47 6.36
CA TYR A 94 22.72 5.96 7.72
C TYR A 94 21.56 5.67 8.68
N TYR A 95 20.31 5.89 8.26
CA TYR A 95 19.13 5.52 9.04
C TYR A 95 19.02 4.00 9.23
N ILE A 96 19.31 3.20 8.20
CA ILE A 96 19.33 1.73 8.30
C ILE A 96 20.41 1.32 9.29
N VAL A 97 21.65 1.80 9.15
CA VAL A 97 22.77 1.50 10.04
C VAL A 97 22.46 1.90 11.49
N ILE A 98 21.93 3.10 11.73
CA ILE A 98 21.54 3.53 13.09
C ILE A 98 20.43 2.64 13.64
N SER A 99 19.40 2.35 12.84
CA SER A 99 18.28 1.52 13.30
C SER A 99 18.75 0.11 13.66
N SER A 100 19.65 -0.48 12.88
CA SER A 100 20.29 -1.76 13.17
C SER A 100 21.13 -1.69 14.45
N PHE A 101 21.84 -0.59 14.70
CA PHE A 101 22.62 -0.39 15.93
C PHE A 101 21.74 -0.24 17.17
N THR A 102 20.58 0.43 17.05
CA THR A 102 19.62 0.54 18.16
C THR A 102 18.97 -0.79 18.51
N LEU A 103 18.63 -1.60 17.50
CA LEU A 103 18.15 -2.97 17.70
C LEU A 103 19.22 -3.86 18.34
N LEU A 104 20.47 -3.73 17.90
CA LEU A 104 21.60 -4.45 18.48
C LEU A 104 21.82 -4.07 19.95
N LYS A 105 21.67 -2.79 20.31
CA LYS A 105 21.77 -2.34 21.71
C LYS A 105 20.70 -2.97 22.60
N GLU A 106 19.46 -3.08 22.13
CA GLU A 106 18.38 -3.70 22.90
C GLU A 106 18.59 -5.21 23.06
N THR A 107 19.06 -5.91 22.01
CA THR A 107 19.39 -7.34 22.12
C THR A 107 20.61 -7.58 23.00
N PHE A 108 21.64 -6.73 22.92
CA PHE A 108 22.78 -6.78 23.84
C PHE A 108 22.37 -6.47 25.28
N LYS A 109 21.49 -5.50 25.52
CA LYS A 109 20.94 -5.19 26.84
C LYS A 109 20.13 -6.35 27.42
N TRP A 110 19.34 -7.03 26.59
CA TRP A 110 18.64 -8.26 26.97
C TRP A 110 19.62 -9.40 27.31
N TYR A 111 20.65 -9.59 26.50
CA TYR A 111 21.66 -10.63 26.69
C TYR A 111 22.51 -10.37 27.95
N TRP A 112 22.94 -9.13 28.17
CA TRP A 112 23.67 -8.71 29.37
C TRP A 112 22.80 -8.66 30.62
N GLY A 113 21.51 -8.32 30.49
CA GLY A 113 20.55 -8.42 31.60
C GLY A 113 20.33 -9.86 32.09
N LYS A 114 20.60 -10.86 31.25
CA LYS A 114 20.66 -12.27 31.67
C LYS A 114 21.93 -12.61 32.45
N ILE A 115 23.04 -11.94 32.17
CA ILE A 115 24.35 -12.15 32.83
C ILE A 115 24.41 -11.39 34.16
N TYR A 116 23.75 -10.23 34.25
CA TYR A 116 23.65 -9.43 35.48
C TYR A 116 22.25 -9.52 36.08
N ASN A 117 21.88 -10.73 36.52
CA ASN A 117 20.83 -10.88 37.54
C ASN A 117 21.50 -10.90 38.92
N PHE A 118 21.98 -9.72 39.33
CA PHE A 118 22.25 -9.43 40.74
C PHE A 118 21.69 -8.04 41.06
N SER A 119 20.59 -8.07 41.82
CA SER A 119 20.04 -6.97 42.63
C SER A 119 19.66 -5.64 41.94
N SER A 120 18.35 -5.50 41.71
CA SER A 120 17.56 -4.27 41.92
C SER A 120 17.72 -3.11 40.91
N PHE A 121 16.71 -2.88 40.05
CA PHE A 121 16.12 -1.54 39.90
C PHE A 121 14.80 -1.52 39.09
N ARG A 122 13.77 -0.90 39.69
CA ARG A 122 12.49 -0.50 39.07
C ARG A 122 12.69 0.73 38.19
N LEU A 123 11.99 0.84 37.05
CA LEU A 123 11.25 2.07 36.71
C LEU A 123 10.18 1.88 35.62
N PHE A 124 9.01 2.45 35.91
CA PHE A 124 7.80 2.62 35.09
C PHE A 124 7.98 3.74 34.05
N ILE A 125 7.35 3.62 32.87
CA ILE A 125 6.63 4.73 32.22
C ILE A 125 5.32 4.20 31.59
N LYS A 126 4.21 4.59 32.22
CA LYS A 126 2.84 4.61 31.68
C LYS A 126 2.71 5.85 30.79
N ILE A 127 2.25 5.71 29.56
CA ILE A 127 1.46 6.75 28.88
C ILE A 127 0.18 6.07 28.38
N ILE A 128 -0.87 6.23 29.18
CA ILE A 128 -2.27 5.93 28.85
C ILE A 128 -2.90 7.29 28.56
N ILE A 129 -3.37 7.50 27.33
CA ILE A 129 -4.26 8.63 27.00
C ILE A 129 -5.69 8.10 27.17
N PRO A 130 -6.54 8.71 28.02
CA PRO A 130 -7.91 8.25 28.21
C PRO A 130 -8.77 8.75 27.06
N PHE A 131 -9.63 7.88 26.52
CA PHE A 131 -10.84 8.30 25.84
C PHE A 131 -11.99 7.46 26.37
N ASP A 132 -12.88 8.13 27.08
CA ASP A 132 -14.12 7.60 27.65
C ASP A 132 -15.27 7.95 26.70
N LYS A 133 -15.91 6.93 26.10
CA LYS A 133 -17.30 6.51 26.42
C LYS A 133 -17.84 5.53 25.37
N SER A 134 -18.20 4.37 25.90
CA SER A 134 -19.37 3.53 25.56
C SER A 134 -19.43 2.82 24.19
N HIS A 135 -18.95 1.58 24.13
CA HIS A 135 -19.77 0.34 24.12
C HIS A 135 -19.03 -0.89 23.53
N LEU A 136 -19.20 -2.01 24.23
CA LEU A 136 -19.04 -3.43 23.86
C LEU A 136 -17.67 -3.94 23.38
N CYS A 137 -16.89 -4.48 24.32
CA CYS A 137 -15.86 -5.47 24.06
C CYS A 137 -16.48 -6.87 24.16
N LEU A 138 -16.56 -7.60 23.04
CA LEU A 138 -16.72 -9.05 23.07
C LEU A 138 -15.41 -9.69 22.66
N LYS A 139 -14.83 -10.41 23.62
CA LYS A 139 -13.62 -11.20 23.53
C LYS A 139 -14.04 -12.61 23.08
N LEU A 140 -13.50 -13.08 21.98
CA LEU A 140 -13.46 -14.51 21.67
C LEU A 140 -12.00 -14.84 21.33
N SER A 141 -11.33 -15.47 22.30
CA SER A 141 -10.11 -16.21 22.10
C SER A 141 -10.35 -17.61 22.64
N GLU A 142 -10.28 -18.62 21.79
CA GLU A 142 -9.87 -19.96 22.18
C GLU A 142 -8.83 -20.42 21.14
N ASP A 143 -7.57 -20.34 21.58
CA ASP A 143 -6.41 -21.21 21.33
C ASP A 143 -6.63 -22.47 20.45
N ASN A 144 -5.72 -22.97 19.61
CA ASN A 144 -4.25 -23.06 19.65
C ASN A 144 -3.64 -23.31 18.25
N ASN A 145 -2.44 -22.77 17.97
CA ASN A 145 -1.48 -23.10 16.88
C ASN A 145 -1.97 -22.93 15.42
N GLU A 146 -1.34 -22.22 14.48
CA GLU A 146 0.01 -21.67 14.27
C GLU A 146 -0.10 -20.24 13.66
N ASP A 147 0.89 -19.38 13.91
CA ASP A 147 1.06 -18.01 13.34
C ASP A 147 -0.06 -16.98 13.64
N ASP A 148 -0.02 -16.41 14.85
CA ASP A 148 -0.94 -15.38 15.37
C ASP A 148 -1.15 -14.15 14.44
N PHE A 149 -2.20 -14.22 13.61
CA PHE A 149 -2.90 -13.06 13.07
C PHE A 149 -4.04 -12.65 14.00
N ALA A 150 -3.76 -11.76 14.96
CA ALA A 150 -4.81 -11.12 15.74
C ALA A 150 -5.62 -10.14 14.86
N GLY A 151 -6.74 -10.62 14.32
CA GLY A 151 -7.68 -9.82 13.54
C GLY A 151 -8.44 -8.81 14.40
N PHE A 152 -7.89 -7.62 14.58
CA PHE A 152 -8.60 -6.51 15.22
C PHE A 152 -9.43 -5.72 14.19
N PHE A 153 -10.75 -5.85 14.26
CA PHE A 153 -11.69 -5.05 13.48
C PHE A 153 -12.03 -3.76 14.23
N ASN A 154 -11.60 -2.62 13.70
CA ASN A 154 -12.01 -1.32 14.23
C ASN A 154 -13.10 -0.73 13.33
N PHE A 155 -14.28 -0.51 13.90
CA PHE A 155 -15.42 0.14 13.24
C PHE A 155 -15.23 1.66 13.25
N PHE A 156 -15.24 2.30 12.08
CA PHE A 156 -15.22 3.76 11.97
C PHE A 156 -16.25 4.21 10.93
N PRO A 157 -17.41 4.72 11.34
CA PRO A 157 -18.34 5.34 10.41
C PRO A 157 -17.75 6.70 9.97
N PHE A 158 -17.45 6.83 8.67
CA PHE A 158 -17.09 8.12 8.06
C PHE A 158 -18.28 8.62 7.21
N ASN A 159 -18.69 9.87 7.42
CA ASN A 159 -19.67 10.55 6.58
C ASN A 159 -18.94 11.20 5.39
N LEU A 160 -19.09 10.63 4.19
CA LEU A 160 -18.63 11.22 2.92
C LEU A 160 -19.83 11.39 1.99
N SER A 161 -20.11 12.63 1.58
CA SER A 161 -21.35 13.05 0.92
C SER A 161 -22.62 12.68 1.71
N GLU A 162 -23.72 13.41 1.57
CA GLU A 162 -24.96 13.12 2.33
C GLU A 162 -25.60 11.74 2.01
N HIS A 163 -24.94 10.87 1.23
CA HIS A 163 -25.56 9.74 0.54
C HIS A 163 -24.87 8.38 0.77
N GLN A 164 -23.89 8.28 1.67
CA GLN A 164 -23.16 7.01 1.88
C GLN A 164 -22.94 6.70 3.37
N ILE A 165 -22.94 5.41 3.73
CA ILE A 165 -22.44 4.89 5.01
C ILE A 165 -21.20 4.05 4.70
N GLU A 166 -20.06 4.40 5.28
CA GLU A 166 -18.78 3.73 5.05
C GLU A 166 -18.37 2.89 6.28
N LEU A 167 -18.09 1.61 6.06
CA LEU A 167 -17.44 0.72 7.02
C LEU A 167 -16.02 0.40 6.56
N ARG A 168 -15.09 0.32 7.50
CA ARG A 168 -13.69 -0.03 7.24
C ARG A 168 -13.29 -1.25 8.05
N PHE A 169 -12.78 -2.27 7.37
CA PHE A 169 -12.19 -3.43 8.04
C PHE A 169 -10.69 -3.40 7.83
N LEU A 170 -9.92 -3.65 8.89
CA LEU A 170 -8.47 -3.54 8.90
C LEU A 170 -7.85 -4.90 9.22
N ALA A 171 -6.85 -5.32 8.45
CA ALA A 171 -5.97 -6.42 8.82
C ALA A 171 -4.75 -5.84 9.54
N LYS A 172 -4.51 -6.28 10.77
CA LYS A 172 -3.34 -5.89 11.56
C LYS A 172 -2.38 -7.07 11.70
N TYR A 173 -1.09 -6.78 11.65
CA TYR A 173 -0.01 -7.69 12.03
C TYR A 173 0.82 -6.98 13.10
N LYS A 174 0.81 -7.54 14.32
CA LYS A 174 1.26 -6.82 15.52
C LYS A 174 0.51 -5.47 15.64
N LYS A 175 1.23 -4.36 15.76
CA LYS A 175 0.67 -3.00 15.84
C LYS A 175 0.45 -2.33 14.47
N PHE A 176 0.81 -2.99 13.36
CA PHE A 176 0.79 -2.37 12.04
C PHE A 176 -0.44 -2.79 11.23
N THR A 177 -1.12 -1.82 10.61
CA THR A 177 -2.11 -2.12 9.57
C THR A 177 -1.40 -2.61 8.31
N VAL A 178 -1.68 -3.83 7.89
CA VAL A 178 -1.10 -4.50 6.72
C VAL A 178 -2.08 -4.62 5.57
N GLY A 179 -3.38 -4.58 5.86
CA GLY A 179 -4.43 -4.53 4.85
C GLY A 179 -5.65 -3.76 5.32
N LYS A 180 -6.49 -3.37 4.37
CA LYS A 180 -7.76 -2.69 4.63
C LYS A 180 -8.75 -2.96 3.50
N ILE A 181 -10.02 -2.98 3.82
CA ILE A 181 -11.12 -3.11 2.87
C ILE A 181 -12.24 -2.17 3.30
N TRP A 182 -12.96 -1.64 2.33
CA TRP A 182 -14.02 -0.66 2.57
C TRP A 182 -15.34 -1.22 2.09
N VAL A 183 -16.39 -0.92 2.84
CA VAL A 183 -17.76 -1.26 2.48
C VAL A 183 -18.58 0.01 2.49
N VAL A 184 -19.32 0.25 1.42
CA VAL A 184 -20.15 1.43 1.26
C VAL A 184 -21.58 1.00 0.99
N LYS A 185 -22.53 1.47 1.79
CA LYS A 185 -23.96 1.34 1.49
C LYS A 185 -24.41 2.55 0.69
N ASN A 186 -24.89 2.31 -0.52
CA ASN A 186 -25.52 3.34 -1.34
C ASN A 186 -26.90 3.66 -0.73
N ARG A 187 -27.13 4.90 -0.26
CA ARG A 187 -28.41 5.27 0.38
C ARG A 187 -29.61 5.21 -0.58
N LYS A 188 -29.42 5.50 -1.88
CA LYS A 188 -30.52 5.51 -2.86
C LYS A 188 -31.00 4.11 -3.22
N THR A 189 -30.07 3.17 -3.41
CA THR A 189 -30.41 1.81 -3.87
C THR A 189 -30.42 0.78 -2.75
N GLY A 190 -29.95 1.14 -1.55
CA GLY A 190 -29.73 0.22 -0.44
C GLY A 190 -28.57 -0.76 -0.65
N ARG A 191 -27.99 -0.84 -1.86
CA ARG A 191 -26.96 -1.81 -2.24
C ARG A 191 -25.67 -1.59 -1.44
N ILE A 192 -25.07 -2.68 -1.01
CA ILE A 192 -23.79 -2.69 -0.32
C ILE A 192 -22.67 -3.02 -1.30
N PHE A 193 -21.69 -2.13 -1.41
CA PHE A 193 -20.52 -2.27 -2.25
C PHE A 193 -19.28 -2.53 -1.41
N ILE A 194 -18.54 -3.59 -1.73
CA ILE A 194 -17.21 -3.84 -1.22
C ILE A 194 -16.21 -3.24 -2.20
N TYR A 195 -15.38 -2.31 -1.73
CA TYR A 195 -14.26 -1.78 -2.47
C TYR A 195 -13.01 -2.57 -2.12
N GLY A 196 -12.34 -3.08 -3.16
CA GLY A 196 -11.44 -4.22 -3.03
C GLY A 196 -10.34 -4.09 -1.98
N PRO A 197 -9.89 -5.25 -1.45
CA PRO A 197 -8.92 -5.27 -0.37
C PRO A 197 -7.60 -4.67 -0.84
N TYR A 198 -7.12 -3.67 -0.12
CA TYR A 198 -5.76 -3.17 -0.26
C TYR A 198 -4.85 -3.90 0.72
N VAL A 199 -3.82 -4.58 0.21
CA VAL A 199 -2.77 -5.20 1.02
C VAL A 199 -1.41 -4.56 0.69
N LYS A 200 -0.68 -4.17 1.73
CA LYS A 200 0.69 -3.62 1.61
C LYS A 200 1.58 -4.61 0.85
N LEU A 201 2.47 -4.09 -0.01
CA LEU A 201 3.25 -4.88 -0.97
C LEU A 201 3.99 -6.07 -0.32
N PHE A 202 4.66 -5.85 0.81
CA PHE A 202 5.42 -6.89 1.54
C PHE A 202 4.55 -8.00 2.16
N TYR A 203 3.24 -7.80 2.24
CA TYR A 203 2.29 -8.72 2.85
C TYR A 203 1.35 -9.36 1.81
N ARG A 204 1.58 -9.12 0.51
CA ARG A 204 0.83 -9.77 -0.57
C ARG A 204 1.22 -11.25 -0.66
N ALA A 205 0.40 -12.03 -1.37
CA ALA A 205 0.56 -13.48 -1.54
C ALA A 205 0.47 -14.32 -0.24
N ARG A 206 -0.06 -13.74 0.84
CA ARG A 206 -0.31 -14.42 2.13
C ARG A 206 -1.79 -14.58 2.45
N TYR A 207 -2.64 -14.66 1.43
CA TYR A 207 -4.11 -14.73 1.55
C TYR A 207 -4.83 -13.61 2.34
N ILE A 208 -4.11 -12.62 2.90
CA ILE A 208 -4.70 -11.51 3.67
C ILE A 208 -5.85 -10.81 2.94
N GLY A 209 -5.72 -10.59 1.63
CA GLY A 209 -6.78 -9.97 0.84
C GLY A 209 -8.04 -10.85 0.74
N ARG A 210 -7.85 -12.17 0.60
CA ARG A 210 -8.92 -13.17 0.61
C ARG A 210 -9.63 -13.18 1.96
N ASP A 211 -8.87 -13.28 3.04
CA ASP A 211 -9.41 -13.38 4.40
C ASP A 211 -10.14 -12.10 4.80
N LEU A 212 -9.62 -10.93 4.39
CA LEU A 212 -10.32 -9.66 4.57
C LEU A 212 -11.69 -9.66 3.91
N VAL A 213 -11.80 -10.16 2.68
CA VAL A 213 -13.09 -10.24 1.97
C VAL A 213 -14.01 -11.23 2.67
N ILE A 214 -13.55 -12.45 2.97
CA ILE A 214 -14.38 -13.49 3.62
C ILE A 214 -14.91 -12.99 4.97
N LYS A 215 -14.04 -12.51 5.86
CA LYS A 215 -14.47 -12.01 7.17
C LYS A 215 -15.39 -10.79 7.06
N THR A 216 -15.18 -9.93 6.06
CA THR A 216 -16.11 -8.83 5.78
C THR A 216 -17.49 -9.36 5.39
N ILE A 217 -17.55 -10.34 4.50
CA ILE A 217 -18.80 -10.98 4.06
C ILE A 217 -19.55 -11.58 5.26
N ASP A 218 -18.86 -12.31 6.13
CA ASP A 218 -19.46 -12.93 7.32
C ASP A 218 -20.06 -11.88 8.26
N VAL A 219 -19.35 -10.77 8.50
CA VAL A 219 -19.88 -9.66 9.31
C VAL A 219 -21.10 -9.03 8.65
N LEU A 220 -21.08 -8.79 7.33
CA LEU A 220 -22.22 -8.19 6.63
C LEU A 220 -23.45 -9.11 6.67
N LYS A 221 -23.26 -10.43 6.49
CA LYS A 221 -24.31 -11.45 6.57
C LYS A 221 -24.99 -11.46 7.94
N ASN A 222 -24.20 -11.41 9.00
CA ASN A 222 -24.72 -11.51 10.37
C ASN A 222 -25.36 -10.22 10.90
N ASN A 223 -24.99 -9.05 10.34
CA ASN A 223 -25.37 -7.77 10.94
C ASN A 223 -26.28 -6.87 10.09
N LEU A 224 -26.33 -7.05 8.76
CA LEU A 224 -27.01 -6.07 7.89
C LEU A 224 -28.26 -6.58 7.16
N HIS A 225 -28.70 -7.82 7.46
CA HIS A 225 -29.86 -8.47 6.82
C HIS A 225 -29.94 -8.24 5.31
N GLN A 226 -28.79 -8.19 4.64
CA GLN A 226 -28.73 -8.02 3.20
C GLN A 226 -28.70 -9.38 2.52
N ASN A 227 -29.44 -9.51 1.43
CA ASN A 227 -29.44 -10.73 0.63
C ASN A 227 -28.31 -10.73 -0.41
N CYS A 228 -27.68 -9.57 -0.65
CA CYS A 228 -26.72 -9.41 -1.74
C CYS A 228 -25.67 -8.35 -1.43
N ILE A 229 -24.44 -8.60 -1.87
CA ILE A 229 -23.32 -7.66 -1.85
C ILE A 229 -22.72 -7.52 -3.25
N TYR A 230 -22.14 -6.37 -3.52
CA TYR A 230 -21.65 -5.99 -4.84
C TYR A 230 -20.17 -5.60 -4.79
N VAL A 231 -19.46 -5.85 -5.87
CA VAL A 231 -18.11 -5.33 -6.14
C VAL A 231 -18.08 -4.73 -7.53
N SER A 232 -17.26 -3.70 -7.72
CA SER A 232 -16.98 -3.14 -9.04
C SER A 232 -15.51 -3.39 -9.38
N VAL A 233 -15.27 -3.98 -10.54
CA VAL A 233 -13.92 -4.36 -11.02
C VAL A 233 -13.75 -3.83 -12.43
N GLN A 234 -12.58 -3.32 -12.80
CA GLN A 234 -12.36 -2.91 -14.19
C GLN A 234 -12.30 -4.14 -15.10
N GLN A 235 -12.93 -4.08 -16.28
CA GLN A 235 -12.97 -5.23 -17.20
C GLN A 235 -11.57 -5.74 -17.61
N CYS A 236 -10.55 -4.87 -17.59
CA CYS A 236 -9.17 -5.23 -17.89
C CYS A 236 -8.45 -5.99 -16.75
N GLU A 237 -8.98 -5.99 -15.52
CA GLU A 237 -8.36 -6.60 -14.35
C GLU A 237 -8.77 -8.08 -14.18
N LYS A 238 -8.37 -8.92 -15.14
CA LYS A 238 -8.72 -10.36 -15.16
C LYS A 238 -8.39 -11.09 -13.85
N SER A 239 -7.30 -10.72 -13.18
CA SER A 239 -6.89 -11.31 -11.90
C SER A 239 -7.85 -11.00 -10.76
N LEU A 240 -8.40 -9.79 -10.70
CA LEU A 240 -9.40 -9.41 -9.71
C LEU A 240 -10.76 -10.06 -10.00
N ILE A 241 -11.15 -10.15 -11.28
CA ILE A 241 -12.36 -10.87 -11.69
C ILE A 241 -12.27 -12.34 -11.25
N SER A 242 -11.16 -13.01 -11.55
CA SER A 242 -10.91 -14.39 -11.13
C SER A 242 -10.88 -14.53 -9.59
N PHE A 243 -10.27 -13.58 -8.88
CA PHE A 243 -10.26 -13.55 -7.42
C PHE A 243 -11.68 -13.49 -6.84
N TYR A 244 -12.53 -12.58 -7.29
CA TYR A 244 -13.91 -12.50 -6.79
C TYR A 244 -14.77 -13.69 -7.23
N ALA A 245 -14.60 -14.18 -8.45
CA ALA A 245 -15.26 -15.40 -8.90
C ALA A 245 -14.93 -16.60 -8.00
N SER A 246 -13.66 -16.73 -7.57
CA SER A 246 -13.24 -17.78 -6.61
C SER A 246 -13.89 -17.66 -5.23
N LEU A 247 -14.44 -16.49 -4.91
CA LEU A 247 -15.20 -16.22 -3.68
C LEU A 247 -16.71 -16.35 -3.88
N GLY A 248 -17.17 -16.82 -5.05
CA GLY A 248 -18.58 -17.02 -5.35
C GLY A 248 -19.31 -15.75 -5.83
N PHE A 249 -18.60 -14.72 -6.28
CA PHE A 249 -19.23 -13.60 -6.96
C PHE A 249 -19.53 -13.95 -8.42
N THR A 250 -20.71 -13.57 -8.90
CA THR A 250 -21.15 -13.73 -10.28
C THR A 250 -21.25 -12.38 -10.98
N VAL A 251 -20.98 -12.35 -12.28
CA VAL A 251 -21.06 -11.14 -13.09
C VAL A 251 -22.52 -10.72 -13.26
N GLU A 252 -22.84 -9.45 -13.01
CA GLU A 252 -24.14 -8.85 -13.34
C GLU A 252 -24.06 -8.31 -14.77
N ASN A 253 -25.03 -8.65 -15.63
CA ASN A 253 -25.03 -8.34 -17.08
C ASN A 253 -24.98 -6.83 -17.44
N ALA A 254 -24.94 -5.93 -16.45
CA ALA A 254 -24.88 -4.49 -16.65
C ALA A 254 -23.44 -4.01 -16.82
N VAL A 255 -23.01 -3.81 -18.07
CA VAL A 255 -21.81 -3.02 -18.38
C VAL A 255 -22.16 -1.55 -18.14
N THR A 256 -21.52 -0.93 -17.16
CA THR A 256 -21.68 0.51 -16.97
C THR A 256 -20.96 1.31 -18.06
N ARG A 257 -21.42 2.53 -18.31
CA ARG A 257 -20.77 3.50 -19.21
C ARG A 257 -19.27 3.72 -18.90
N GLN A 258 -18.80 3.35 -17.70
CA GLN A 258 -17.41 3.53 -17.24
C GLN A 258 -16.52 2.27 -17.36
N LYS A 259 -16.85 1.29 -18.22
CA LYS A 259 -16.03 0.06 -18.43
C LYS A 259 -15.78 -0.77 -17.15
N GLY A 260 -16.57 -0.55 -16.11
CA GLY A 260 -16.58 -1.35 -14.88
C GLY A 260 -17.53 -2.52 -15.01
N LEU A 261 -17.05 -3.71 -14.64
CA LEU A 261 -17.84 -4.91 -14.45
C LEU A 261 -18.41 -4.90 -13.03
N PHE A 262 -19.73 -5.06 -12.90
CA PHE A 262 -20.35 -5.30 -11.60
C PHE A 262 -20.41 -6.80 -11.36
N MET A 263 -19.96 -7.23 -10.19
CA MET A 263 -20.14 -8.59 -9.74
C MET A 263 -20.90 -8.56 -8.41
N HIS A 264 -21.71 -9.58 -8.17
CA HIS A 264 -22.52 -9.68 -6.97
C HIS A 264 -22.42 -11.06 -6.35
N LYS A 265 -22.66 -11.14 -5.03
CA LYS A 265 -22.74 -12.41 -4.31
C LYS A 265 -23.96 -12.37 -3.40
N ARG A 266 -24.78 -13.43 -3.49
CA ARG A 266 -25.87 -13.65 -2.54
C ARG A 266 -25.28 -14.12 -1.20
N LEU A 267 -25.71 -13.51 -0.10
CA LEU A 267 -25.21 -13.79 1.26
C LEU A 267 -25.91 -14.98 1.90
#